data_AF-A0A1Q9DT69-F1
#
_entry.id   AF-A0A1Q9DT69-F1
#
_cell.length_a   1.000
_cell.length_b   1.000
_cell.length_c   1.000
_cell.angle_alpha   90.00
_cell.angle_beta   90.00
_cell.angle_gamma   90.00
#
_symmetry.space_group_name_H-M   'P 1'
#
loop_
_entity.id
_entity.type
_entity.pdbx_description
1 polymer ?
#
loop_
_entity_poly.entity_id
_entity_poly.type
_entity_poly.pdbx_seq_one_letter_code
_entity_poly.pdbx_strand_id
1 'polypeptide(L)'
;MTDDMKEARERARKRAAEREHNAYMMDRFHELDRIKKQAEDKKKREQAEREAALKRKVAEKLAQEARPHKIFVSGDMRGNLDKLLSTVQAQAAKVGGAEALLCVGRALPVNEGFEGLIPYLTGEKQVPIETFFIDACPALLQAAPQGRTLCQNLHFLGGYGVKTICGLRVAFLSGDYDAQKYETPGADFVGSAFTANAVSGLRRVVAEDKWKRGIDVLLTSGWPLGLDQRLEASAKPPEVEGSRWQDAAAPPFAELCAALEPRYHICGTADIFYQRTPFKALRREHACRCIGLGRVGSTSKQRKWLHAFSLSPMDCMKKEDLRLLPSGTGACPFAAPAARRAEAEVSASRPEKLAKDHEAGEAALAALMAGDAPAFQKALLALKESVVWMGNVKAEVERPSKKAKTEEEPREAPLLAGPSPGSSERDPAEDEEEEDAAEAAAARQQAQENLSKPPKKGIVRYTFRDEGLLGIRLSRDVPPWILEVREGTLSYRKNPRVPVGGVVIAINGYDLSSKENPSAIKALAKRPVVLDVDWPIDIPMPAASSA
;
A
#
# COMPACT_ATOMS: atom_id res chain seq x y z
N MET A 1 -14.35 98.77 33.67
CA MET A 1 -14.88 97.47 34.18
C MET A 1 -15.64 96.66 33.13
N THR A 2 -16.11 97.23 32.03
CA THR A 2 -16.92 96.53 31.00
C THR A 2 -16.09 95.79 29.93
N ASP A 3 -14.89 96.26 29.60
CA ASP A 3 -14.04 95.61 28.59
C ASP A 3 -13.26 94.39 29.12
N ASP A 4 -12.74 94.45 30.36
CA ASP A 4 -12.09 93.30 31.00
C ASP A 4 -13.01 92.08 31.13
N MET A 5 -14.31 92.30 31.39
CA MET A 5 -15.30 91.22 31.46
C MET A 5 -15.63 90.61 30.09
N LYS A 6 -15.58 91.41 29.01
CA LYS A 6 -15.73 90.90 27.64
C LYS A 6 -14.52 90.06 27.24
N GLU A 7 -13.32 90.54 27.52
CA GLU A 7 -12.08 89.84 27.21
C GLU A 7 -11.97 88.52 28.01
N ALA A 8 -12.40 88.51 29.28
CA ALA A 8 -12.47 87.29 30.09
C ALA A 8 -13.49 86.27 29.53
N ARG A 9 -14.66 86.73 29.07
CA ARG A 9 -15.66 85.86 28.40
C ARG A 9 -15.17 85.29 27.09
N GLU A 10 -14.43 86.06 26.31
CA GLU A 10 -13.86 85.63 25.04
C GLU A 10 -12.74 84.60 25.25
N ARG A 11 -11.85 84.82 26.23
CA ARG A 11 -10.84 83.83 26.65
C ARG A 11 -11.49 82.55 27.18
N ALA A 12 -12.60 82.63 27.92
CA ALA A 12 -13.34 81.47 28.39
C ALA A 12 -13.97 80.68 27.24
N ARG A 13 -14.57 81.35 26.25
CA ARG A 13 -15.10 80.70 25.03
C ARG A 13 -14.00 80.02 24.22
N LYS A 14 -12.84 80.67 24.07
CA LYS A 14 -11.70 80.11 23.34
C LYS A 14 -11.15 78.86 24.01
N ARG A 15 -11.03 78.87 25.35
CA ARG A 15 -10.64 77.70 26.15
C ARG A 15 -11.67 76.56 26.10
N ALA A 16 -12.96 76.89 26.05
CA ALA A 16 -14.02 75.89 25.88
C ALA A 16 -13.95 75.23 24.50
N ALA A 17 -13.79 76.03 23.43
CA ALA A 17 -13.61 75.53 22.07
C ALA A 17 -12.34 74.69 21.91
N GLU A 18 -11.22 75.06 22.55
CA GLU A 18 -9.99 74.25 22.58
C GLU A 18 -10.21 72.92 23.31
N ARG A 19 -10.97 72.90 24.42
CA ARG A 19 -11.30 71.65 25.13
C ARG A 19 -12.17 70.73 24.28
N GLU A 20 -13.18 71.27 23.59
CA GLU A 20 -14.02 70.50 22.66
C GLU A 20 -13.21 69.97 21.47
N HIS A 21 -12.33 70.79 20.89
CA HIS A 21 -11.44 70.36 19.82
C HIS A 21 -10.49 69.26 20.27
N ASN A 22 -9.88 69.38 21.45
CA ASN A 22 -9.01 68.35 22.01
C ASN A 22 -9.77 67.06 22.33
N ALA A 23 -11.01 67.15 22.85
CA ALA A 23 -11.85 65.99 23.09
C ALA A 23 -12.22 65.27 21.79
N TYR A 24 -12.56 66.02 20.73
CA TYR A 24 -12.81 65.48 19.39
C TYR A 24 -11.58 64.78 18.81
N MET A 25 -10.40 65.40 18.95
CA MET A 25 -9.15 64.81 18.47
C MET A 25 -8.78 63.53 19.22
N MET A 26 -9.03 63.46 20.53
CA MET A 26 -8.82 62.24 21.32
C MET A 26 -9.80 61.12 20.96
N ASP A 27 -11.08 61.43 20.76
CA ASP A 27 -12.07 60.44 20.32
C ASP A 27 -11.70 59.87 18.94
N ARG A 28 -11.30 60.74 18.01
CA ARG A 28 -10.81 60.34 16.68
C ARG A 28 -9.51 59.52 16.74
N PHE A 29 -8.62 59.80 17.69
CA PHE A 29 -7.42 58.99 17.91
C PHE A 29 -7.79 57.58 18.42
N HIS A 30 -8.68 57.48 19.39
CA HIS A 30 -9.18 56.19 19.90
C HIS A 30 -9.92 55.39 18.84
N GLU A 31 -10.69 56.04 17.97
CA GLU A 31 -11.37 55.40 16.84
C GLU A 31 -10.35 54.82 15.84
N LEU A 32 -9.31 55.58 15.47
CA LEU A 32 -8.25 55.10 14.59
C LEU A 32 -7.46 53.93 15.20
N ASP A 33 -7.21 53.95 16.51
CA ASP A 33 -6.52 52.86 17.21
C ASP A 33 -7.37 51.58 17.22
N ARG A 34 -8.69 51.70 17.45
CA ARG A 34 -9.64 50.58 17.30
C ARG A 34 -9.64 50.00 15.90
N ILE A 35 -9.67 50.85 14.86
CA ILE A 35 -9.64 50.41 13.45
C ILE A 35 -8.33 49.68 13.14
N LYS A 36 -7.18 50.21 13.59
CA LYS A 36 -5.87 49.55 13.41
C LYS A 36 -5.83 48.20 14.10
N LYS A 37 -6.28 48.11 15.35
CA LYS A 37 -6.33 46.85 16.10
C LYS A 37 -7.23 45.82 15.42
N GLN A 38 -8.42 46.24 14.97
CA GLN A 38 -9.32 45.36 14.21
C GLN A 38 -8.70 44.87 12.88
N ALA A 39 -7.97 45.74 12.16
CA ALA A 39 -7.26 45.36 10.94
C ALA A 39 -6.12 44.37 11.22
N GLU A 40 -5.36 44.55 12.31
CA GLU A 40 -4.31 43.62 12.72
C GLU A 40 -4.87 42.27 13.15
N ASP A 41 -5.95 42.25 13.95
CA ASP A 41 -6.61 41.03 14.40
C ASP A 41 -7.22 40.28 13.21
N LYS A 42 -7.84 40.99 12.25
CA LYS A 42 -8.31 40.41 10.99
C LYS A 42 -7.17 39.77 10.21
N LYS A 43 -6.03 40.44 10.08
CA LYS A 43 -4.85 39.91 9.36
C LYS A 43 -4.27 38.67 10.05
N LYS A 44 -4.22 38.66 11.39
CA LYS A 44 -3.79 37.49 12.17
C LYS A 44 -4.74 36.30 11.98
N ARG A 45 -6.05 36.55 11.99
CA ARG A 45 -7.07 35.51 11.74
C ARG A 45 -6.96 34.93 10.34
N GLU A 46 -6.83 35.77 9.31
CA GLU A 46 -6.63 35.31 7.92
C GLU A 46 -5.34 34.49 7.76
N GLN A 47 -4.26 34.87 8.46
CA GLN A 47 -3.02 34.09 8.46
C GLN A 47 -3.21 32.73 9.15
N ALA A 48 -3.85 32.70 10.33
CA ALA A 48 -4.12 31.45 11.05
C ALA A 48 -5.01 30.50 10.23
N GLU A 49 -6.04 31.03 9.55
CA GLU A 49 -6.91 30.27 8.67
C GLU A 49 -6.14 29.69 7.46
N ARG A 50 -5.23 30.45 6.85
CA ARG A 50 -4.36 29.96 5.76
C ARG A 50 -3.41 28.86 6.23
N GLU A 51 -2.80 29.03 7.40
CA GLU A 51 -1.90 28.02 7.99
C GLU A 51 -2.66 26.73 8.35
N ALA A 52 -3.87 26.85 8.92
CA ALA A 52 -4.73 25.72 9.23
C ALA A 52 -5.19 24.99 7.94
N ALA A 53 -5.58 25.74 6.90
CA ALA A 53 -5.95 25.16 5.61
C ALA A 53 -4.77 24.43 4.94
N LEU A 54 -3.54 24.98 5.04
CA LEU A 54 -2.34 24.31 4.53
C LEU A 54 -2.05 23.03 5.31
N LYS A 55 -2.11 23.06 6.66
CA LYS A 55 -1.93 21.88 7.50
C LYS A 55 -2.95 20.79 7.16
N ARG A 56 -4.21 21.15 6.95
CA ARG A 56 -5.27 20.22 6.54
C ARG A 56 -4.98 19.59 5.18
N LYS A 57 -4.60 20.38 4.17
CA LYS A 57 -4.24 19.86 2.84
C LYS A 57 -3.04 18.89 2.90
N VAL A 58 -2.03 19.21 3.72
CA VAL A 58 -0.89 18.32 3.94
C VAL A 58 -1.31 17.03 4.63
N ALA A 59 -2.16 17.11 5.66
CA ALA A 59 -2.67 15.93 6.37
C ALA A 59 -3.53 15.03 5.47
N GLU A 60 -4.40 15.61 4.64
CA GLU A 60 -5.23 14.87 3.66
C GLU A 60 -4.34 14.16 2.62
N LYS A 61 -3.30 14.83 2.12
CA LYS A 61 -2.34 14.21 1.19
C LYS A 61 -1.57 13.06 1.84
N LEU A 62 -1.07 13.25 3.06
CA LEU A 62 -0.36 12.19 3.79
C LEU A 62 -1.27 11.00 4.10
N ALA A 63 -2.53 11.25 4.45
CA ALA A 63 -3.53 10.19 4.68
C ALA A 63 -3.83 9.43 3.38
N GLN A 64 -3.91 10.13 2.24
CA GLN A 64 -4.10 9.52 0.93
C GLN A 64 -2.90 8.67 0.51
N GLU A 65 -1.67 9.12 0.78
CA GLU A 65 -0.43 8.36 0.51
C GLU A 65 -0.28 7.15 1.45
N ALA A 66 -0.78 7.22 2.69
CA ALA A 66 -0.70 6.13 3.67
C ALA A 66 -1.83 5.10 3.56
N ARG A 67 -2.83 5.36 2.71
CA ARG A 67 -4.02 4.50 2.61
C ARG A 67 -3.63 3.08 2.17
N PRO A 68 -4.35 2.04 2.62
CA PRO A 68 -4.16 0.70 2.09
C PRO A 68 -4.53 0.62 0.60
N HIS A 69 -3.63 0.08 -0.21
CA HIS A 69 -3.82 -0.16 -1.65
C HIS A 69 -4.17 -1.61 -1.91
N LYS A 70 -5.28 -1.85 -2.61
CA LYS A 70 -5.74 -3.19 -2.98
C LYS A 70 -5.12 -3.61 -4.31
N ILE A 71 -4.30 -4.65 -4.27
CA ILE A 71 -3.53 -5.14 -5.41
C ILE A 71 -3.83 -6.61 -5.64
N PHE A 72 -4.05 -6.98 -6.88
CA PHE A 72 -4.06 -8.38 -7.30
C PHE A 72 -2.64 -8.84 -7.65
N VAL A 73 -2.35 -10.10 -7.38
CA VAL A 73 -1.15 -10.77 -7.88
C VAL A 73 -1.52 -12.06 -8.59
N SER A 74 -0.86 -12.35 -9.70
CA SER A 74 -1.03 -13.61 -10.42
C SER A 74 0.28 -14.32 -10.68
N GLY A 75 0.21 -15.66 -10.80
CA GLY A 75 1.32 -16.47 -11.29
C GLY A 75 1.44 -16.45 -12.82
N ASP A 76 1.99 -17.52 -13.38
CA ASP A 76 2.37 -17.60 -14.80
C ASP A 76 1.18 -17.40 -15.73
N MET A 77 1.19 -16.30 -16.49
CA MET A 77 0.15 -15.98 -17.48
C MET A 77 0.24 -16.89 -18.70
N ARG A 78 1.47 -17.10 -19.20
CA ARG A 78 1.79 -17.86 -20.42
C ARG A 78 0.84 -17.56 -21.58
N GLY A 79 0.61 -16.27 -21.84
CA GLY A 79 -0.29 -15.80 -22.91
C GLY A 79 -1.79 -15.88 -22.64
N ASN A 80 -2.25 -16.44 -21.50
CA ASN A 80 -3.69 -16.58 -21.18
C ASN A 80 -4.32 -15.28 -20.65
N LEU A 81 -4.13 -14.15 -21.35
CA LEU A 81 -4.60 -12.82 -20.91
C LEU A 81 -6.13 -12.76 -20.80
N ASP A 82 -6.87 -13.34 -21.74
CA ASP A 82 -8.33 -13.36 -21.70
C ASP A 82 -8.85 -13.95 -20.38
N LYS A 83 -8.30 -15.09 -19.96
CA LYS A 83 -8.70 -15.75 -18.72
C LYS A 83 -8.28 -14.96 -17.48
N LEU A 84 -7.06 -14.42 -17.49
CA LEU A 84 -6.55 -13.58 -16.40
C LEU A 84 -7.44 -12.35 -16.20
N LEU A 85 -7.60 -11.54 -17.25
CA LEU A 85 -8.23 -10.23 -17.18
C LEU A 85 -9.74 -10.34 -16.93
N SER A 86 -10.43 -11.31 -17.54
CA SER A 86 -11.85 -11.57 -17.23
C SER A 86 -12.07 -11.96 -15.77
N THR A 87 -11.19 -12.80 -15.21
CA THR A 87 -11.26 -13.19 -13.81
C THR A 87 -10.95 -12.01 -12.89
N VAL A 88 -9.90 -11.24 -13.20
CA VAL A 88 -9.51 -10.06 -12.42
C VAL A 88 -10.61 -9.02 -12.44
N GLN A 89 -11.24 -8.74 -13.58
CA GLN A 89 -12.36 -7.83 -13.68
C GLN A 89 -13.55 -8.30 -12.83
N ALA A 90 -13.89 -9.60 -12.88
CA ALA A 90 -14.95 -10.17 -12.05
C ALA A 90 -14.63 -10.09 -10.54
N GLN A 91 -13.36 -10.23 -10.14
CA GLN A 91 -12.95 -10.08 -8.74
C GLN A 91 -12.88 -8.61 -8.30
N ALA A 92 -12.39 -7.72 -9.16
CA ALA A 92 -12.36 -6.28 -8.92
C ALA A 92 -13.78 -5.73 -8.70
N ALA A 93 -14.75 -6.18 -9.48
CA ALA A 93 -16.16 -5.82 -9.31
C ALA A 93 -16.75 -6.29 -7.96
N LYS A 94 -16.24 -7.38 -7.39
CA LYS A 94 -16.68 -7.90 -6.08
C LYS A 94 -16.02 -7.19 -4.91
N VAL A 95 -14.70 -7.03 -4.97
CA VAL A 95 -13.89 -6.53 -3.85
C VAL A 95 -13.88 -5.00 -3.80
N GLY A 96 -14.06 -4.33 -4.94
CA GLY A 96 -14.06 -2.88 -5.10
C GLY A 96 -12.70 -2.22 -4.83
N GLY A 97 -12.31 -1.25 -5.66
CA GLY A 97 -11.13 -0.43 -5.41
C GLY A 97 -9.78 -1.14 -5.60
N ALA A 98 -9.71 -2.17 -6.44
CA ALA A 98 -8.44 -2.73 -6.88
C ALA A 98 -7.74 -1.75 -7.83
N GLU A 99 -6.47 -1.45 -7.57
CA GLU A 99 -5.72 -0.42 -8.29
C GLU A 99 -4.77 -0.98 -9.34
N ALA A 100 -4.17 -2.16 -9.08
CA ALA A 100 -3.25 -2.81 -10.02
C ALA A 100 -3.27 -4.34 -9.92
N LEU A 101 -2.67 -4.97 -10.92
CA LEU A 101 -2.36 -6.39 -11.01
C LEU A 101 -0.84 -6.58 -11.20
N LEU A 102 -0.20 -7.41 -10.38
CA LEU A 102 1.22 -7.77 -10.48
C LEU A 102 1.37 -9.24 -10.88
N CYS A 103 1.94 -9.52 -12.04
CA CYS A 103 2.11 -10.87 -12.56
C CYS A 103 3.56 -11.36 -12.40
N VAL A 104 3.73 -12.56 -11.85
CA VAL A 104 5.04 -13.21 -11.65
C VAL A 104 5.20 -14.47 -12.50
N GLY A 105 6.41 -15.00 -12.57
CA GLY A 105 6.71 -16.17 -13.41
C GLY A 105 6.86 -15.79 -14.87
N ARG A 106 6.27 -16.61 -15.76
CA ARG A 106 6.31 -16.40 -17.20
C ARG A 106 5.04 -15.72 -17.72
N ALA A 107 5.22 -14.58 -18.36
CA ALA A 107 4.14 -13.76 -18.87
C ALA A 107 3.78 -14.11 -20.31
N LEU A 108 4.76 -13.96 -21.22
CA LEU A 108 4.57 -14.24 -22.63
C LEU A 108 4.52 -15.76 -22.89
N PRO A 109 3.76 -16.21 -23.90
CA PRO A 109 3.76 -17.61 -24.29
C PRO A 109 5.08 -17.87 -25.02
N VAL A 110 5.96 -18.70 -24.45
CA VAL A 110 7.25 -19.04 -25.10
C VAL A 110 7.12 -20.30 -25.94
N ASN A 111 6.21 -21.20 -25.57
CA ASN A 111 5.98 -22.46 -26.31
C ASN A 111 4.49 -22.63 -26.66
N GLU A 112 3.68 -21.60 -26.44
CA GLU A 112 2.26 -21.58 -26.71
C GLU A 112 1.94 -20.55 -27.81
N GLY A 113 0.71 -20.58 -28.33
CA GLY A 113 0.25 -19.62 -29.32
C GLY A 113 0.05 -18.22 -28.75
N PHE A 114 0.28 -17.20 -29.58
CA PHE A 114 0.18 -15.77 -29.23
C PHE A 114 -1.19 -15.17 -29.52
N GLU A 115 -2.12 -15.96 -30.04
CA GLU A 115 -3.43 -15.50 -30.54
C GLU A 115 -4.24 -14.80 -29.45
N GLY A 116 -4.09 -15.21 -28.19
CA GLY A 116 -4.76 -14.59 -27.04
C GLY A 116 -4.16 -13.24 -26.61
N LEU A 117 -2.94 -12.91 -27.04
CA LEU A 117 -2.23 -11.68 -26.67
C LEU A 117 -2.38 -10.59 -27.74
N ILE A 118 -2.37 -10.97 -29.03
CA ILE A 118 -2.40 -10.03 -30.17
C ILE A 118 -3.56 -9.02 -30.07
N PRO A 119 -4.81 -9.40 -29.78
CA PRO A 119 -5.92 -8.44 -29.71
C PRO A 119 -5.70 -7.32 -28.69
N TYR A 120 -4.94 -7.59 -27.61
CA TYR A 120 -4.59 -6.56 -26.62
C TYR A 120 -3.47 -5.64 -27.12
N LEU A 121 -2.51 -6.18 -27.86
CA LEU A 121 -1.38 -5.44 -28.41
C LEU A 121 -1.80 -4.55 -29.59
N THR A 122 -2.77 -4.99 -30.40
CA THR A 122 -3.34 -4.21 -31.52
C THR A 122 -4.39 -3.20 -31.07
N GLY A 123 -4.84 -3.28 -29.81
CA GLY A 123 -5.86 -2.40 -29.24
C GLY A 123 -7.32 -2.82 -29.53
N GLU A 124 -7.54 -3.99 -30.12
CA GLU A 124 -8.87 -4.58 -30.30
C GLU A 124 -9.54 -4.89 -28.94
N LYS A 125 -8.76 -5.37 -27.98
CA LYS A 125 -9.16 -5.58 -26.59
C LYS A 125 -8.40 -4.64 -25.66
N GLN A 126 -9.06 -4.20 -24.59
CA GLN A 126 -8.46 -3.35 -23.57
C GLN A 126 -8.11 -4.13 -22.32
N VAL A 127 -7.00 -3.75 -21.68
CA VAL A 127 -6.60 -4.29 -20.38
C VAL A 127 -7.31 -3.47 -19.28
N PRO A 128 -8.23 -4.05 -18.50
CA PRO A 128 -9.16 -3.29 -17.64
C PRO A 128 -8.55 -2.70 -16.37
N ILE A 129 -7.31 -3.06 -16.04
CA ILE A 129 -6.60 -2.62 -14.83
C ILE A 129 -5.11 -2.50 -15.13
N GLU A 130 -4.42 -1.56 -14.47
CA GLU A 130 -2.96 -1.42 -14.54
C GLU A 130 -2.27 -2.75 -14.22
N THR A 131 -1.71 -3.38 -15.25
CA THR A 131 -1.14 -4.73 -15.17
C THR A 131 0.36 -4.66 -15.40
N PHE A 132 1.12 -4.97 -14.35
CA PHE A 132 2.57 -4.99 -14.36
C PHE A 132 3.07 -6.42 -14.28
N PHE A 133 4.07 -6.77 -15.07
CA PHE A 133 4.61 -8.12 -15.06
C PHE A 133 6.13 -8.16 -15.16
N ILE A 134 6.70 -9.20 -14.57
CA ILE A 134 8.04 -9.70 -14.88
C ILE A 134 7.94 -10.85 -15.88
N ASP A 135 9.04 -11.16 -16.57
CA ASP A 135 9.08 -12.28 -17.49
C ASP A 135 10.49 -12.85 -17.65
N ALA A 136 10.61 -14.02 -18.26
CA ALA A 136 11.90 -14.62 -18.64
C ALA A 136 12.08 -14.67 -20.17
N CYS A 137 11.26 -13.93 -20.92
CA CYS A 137 11.36 -13.85 -22.37
C CYS A 137 12.64 -13.09 -22.81
N PRO A 138 13.57 -13.72 -23.55
CA PRO A 138 14.79 -13.07 -24.02
C PRO A 138 14.50 -11.81 -24.86
N ALA A 139 13.44 -11.82 -25.66
CA ALA A 139 13.06 -10.66 -26.47
C ALA A 139 12.79 -9.42 -25.61
N LEU A 140 12.05 -9.58 -24.51
CA LEU A 140 11.77 -8.49 -23.57
C LEU A 140 13.03 -8.05 -22.81
N LEU A 141 13.85 -9.00 -22.36
CA LEU A 141 15.08 -8.69 -21.63
C LEU A 141 16.09 -7.92 -22.50
N GLN A 142 16.13 -8.20 -23.80
CA GLN A 142 17.03 -7.56 -24.75
C GLN A 142 16.51 -6.21 -25.26
N ALA A 143 15.24 -6.14 -25.66
CA ALA A 143 14.65 -4.92 -26.23
C ALA A 143 14.14 -3.92 -25.18
N ALA A 144 13.75 -4.41 -24.01
CA ALA A 144 13.17 -3.59 -22.94
C ALA A 144 13.80 -3.87 -21.56
N PRO A 145 15.15 -3.86 -21.42
CA PRO A 145 15.82 -4.17 -20.15
C PRO A 145 15.37 -3.26 -19.00
N GLN A 146 15.03 -2.00 -19.27
CA GLN A 146 14.54 -1.04 -18.27
C GLN A 146 13.00 -1.04 -18.10
N GLY A 147 12.33 -1.99 -18.73
CA GLY A 147 10.87 -2.07 -18.82
C GLY A 147 10.30 -1.33 -20.02
N ARG A 148 9.06 -1.67 -20.38
CA ARG A 148 8.32 -1.08 -21.50
C ARG A 148 6.81 -1.27 -21.30
N THR A 149 6.04 -0.23 -21.59
CA THR A 149 4.59 -0.37 -21.78
C THR A 149 4.34 -0.99 -23.14
N LEU A 150 3.75 -2.19 -23.18
CA LEU A 150 3.47 -2.90 -24.42
C LEU A 150 2.18 -2.41 -25.08
N CYS A 151 1.15 -2.17 -24.27
CA CYS A 151 -0.09 -1.51 -24.67
C CYS A 151 -0.71 -0.81 -23.46
N GLN A 152 -1.85 -0.14 -23.64
CA GLN A 152 -2.53 0.57 -22.55
C GLN A 152 -2.78 -0.37 -21.37
N ASN A 153 -2.30 0.04 -20.18
CA ASN A 153 -2.40 -0.68 -18.91
C ASN A 153 -1.64 -2.03 -18.86
N LEU A 154 -0.72 -2.32 -19.80
CA LEU A 154 0.10 -3.54 -19.79
C LEU A 154 1.61 -3.20 -19.84
N HIS A 155 2.30 -3.45 -18.74
CA HIS A 155 3.65 -2.95 -18.49
C HIS A 155 4.61 -4.07 -18.13
N PHE A 156 5.63 -4.27 -18.96
CA PHE A 156 6.80 -5.04 -18.58
C PHE A 156 7.68 -4.21 -17.64
N LEU A 157 7.98 -4.73 -16.44
CA LEU A 157 8.74 -3.99 -15.42
C LEU A 157 10.22 -3.82 -15.78
N GLY A 158 10.78 -4.72 -16.58
CA GLY A 158 12.20 -4.75 -16.95
C GLY A 158 12.94 -5.99 -16.41
N GLY A 159 14.26 -6.00 -16.56
CA GLY A 159 15.14 -7.06 -16.08
C GLY A 159 15.19 -7.13 -14.55
N TYR A 160 15.56 -6.03 -13.89
CA TYR A 160 15.46 -5.90 -12.43
C TYR A 160 15.37 -4.43 -12.04
N GLY A 161 14.86 -4.17 -10.85
CA GLY A 161 14.81 -2.81 -10.32
C GLY A 161 13.84 -2.65 -9.16
N VAL A 162 13.58 -1.39 -8.82
CA VAL A 162 12.56 -0.99 -7.85
C VAL A 162 11.70 0.10 -8.47
N LYS A 163 10.39 -0.13 -8.52
CA LYS A 163 9.38 0.82 -9.00
C LYS A 163 8.36 1.12 -7.91
N THR A 164 7.80 2.33 -7.92
CA THR A 164 6.64 2.67 -7.10
C THR A 164 5.38 2.33 -7.90
N ILE A 165 4.56 1.40 -7.41
CA ILE A 165 3.31 0.99 -8.06
C ILE A 165 2.19 1.19 -7.04
N CYS A 166 1.25 2.09 -7.33
CA CYS A 166 0.18 2.46 -6.41
C CYS A 166 0.72 2.80 -5.01
N GLY A 167 1.76 3.63 -4.91
CA GLY A 167 2.41 3.99 -3.65
C GLY A 167 3.29 2.90 -3.02
N LEU A 168 3.18 1.63 -3.45
CA LEU A 168 3.98 0.53 -2.93
C LEU A 168 5.34 0.44 -3.60
N ARG A 169 6.39 0.17 -2.83
CA ARG A 169 7.72 -0.10 -3.39
C ARG A 169 7.84 -1.56 -3.81
N VAL A 170 7.86 -1.78 -5.12
CA VAL A 170 7.93 -3.10 -5.75
C VAL A 170 9.33 -3.33 -6.30
N ALA A 171 10.07 -4.23 -5.66
CA ALA A 171 11.31 -4.77 -6.21
C ALA A 171 11.00 -5.96 -7.12
N PHE A 172 11.78 -6.15 -8.17
CA PHE A 172 11.54 -7.23 -9.12
C PHE A 172 12.83 -7.76 -9.73
N LEU A 173 12.85 -9.06 -10.03
CA LEU A 173 13.87 -9.74 -10.83
C LEU A 173 13.17 -10.66 -11.84
N SER A 174 13.35 -10.34 -13.11
CA SER A 174 12.97 -11.12 -14.28
C SER A 174 14.02 -12.19 -14.60
N GLY A 175 13.72 -13.06 -15.56
CA GLY A 175 14.63 -14.13 -16.00
C GLY A 175 14.63 -15.37 -15.12
N ASP A 176 15.30 -16.42 -15.59
CA ASP A 176 15.41 -17.72 -14.92
C ASP A 176 16.76 -17.88 -14.22
N TYR A 177 16.82 -18.79 -13.24
CA TYR A 177 18.10 -19.22 -12.70
C TYR A 177 18.69 -20.35 -13.56
N ASP A 178 19.91 -20.15 -14.05
CA ASP A 178 20.70 -21.19 -14.71
C ASP A 178 22.09 -21.18 -14.09
N ALA A 179 22.46 -22.27 -13.41
CA ALA A 179 23.72 -22.38 -12.68
C ALA A 179 24.96 -22.23 -13.58
N GLN A 180 24.88 -22.62 -14.86
CA GLN A 180 26.00 -22.50 -15.80
C GLN A 180 26.17 -21.06 -16.28
N LYS A 181 25.07 -20.31 -16.40
CA LYS A 181 25.08 -18.91 -16.87
C LYS A 181 25.24 -17.89 -15.72
N TYR A 182 24.94 -18.29 -14.48
CA TYR A 182 24.84 -17.39 -13.34
C TYR A 182 26.13 -16.59 -13.06
N GLU A 183 27.30 -17.23 -13.23
CA GLU A 183 28.61 -16.62 -12.96
C GLU A 183 29.22 -15.92 -14.18
N THR A 184 28.42 -15.63 -15.23
CA THR A 184 28.89 -14.92 -16.42
C THR A 184 29.36 -13.51 -16.04
N PRO A 185 30.65 -13.17 -16.19
CA PRO A 185 31.18 -11.90 -15.68
C PRO A 185 30.57 -10.69 -16.38
N GLY A 186 30.09 -9.74 -15.58
CA GLY A 186 29.63 -8.41 -16.00
C GLY A 186 28.27 -8.37 -16.74
N ALA A 187 27.87 -9.46 -17.39
CA ALA A 187 26.53 -9.59 -17.96
C ALA A 187 25.47 -9.54 -16.86
N ASP A 188 24.36 -8.84 -17.07
CA ASP A 188 23.18 -8.93 -16.18
C ASP A 188 22.28 -10.12 -16.57
N PHE A 189 22.18 -10.41 -17.87
CA PHE A 189 21.41 -11.55 -18.40
C PHE A 189 22.12 -12.26 -19.54
N VAL A 190 21.89 -13.57 -19.66
CA VAL A 190 22.29 -14.41 -20.78
C VAL A 190 21.06 -15.16 -21.29
N GLY A 191 20.50 -14.71 -22.41
CA GLY A 191 19.20 -15.14 -22.91
C GLY A 191 18.09 -14.87 -21.89
N SER A 192 17.44 -15.94 -21.41
CA SER A 192 16.45 -15.88 -20.35
C SER A 192 17.04 -15.81 -18.95
N ALA A 193 18.32 -16.17 -18.75
CA ALA A 193 18.89 -16.36 -17.43
C ALA A 193 19.44 -15.06 -16.85
N PHE A 194 19.16 -14.78 -15.58
CA PHE A 194 19.85 -13.70 -14.84
C PHE A 194 21.18 -14.20 -14.28
N THR A 195 22.10 -13.28 -14.03
CA THR A 195 23.43 -13.57 -13.47
C THR A 195 23.58 -13.03 -12.04
N ALA A 196 24.74 -13.29 -11.44
CA ALA A 196 25.15 -12.69 -10.17
C ALA A 196 25.21 -11.15 -10.24
N ASN A 197 25.48 -10.57 -11.42
CA ASN A 197 25.52 -9.11 -11.59
C ASN A 197 24.11 -8.49 -11.45
N ALA A 198 23.07 -9.11 -12.01
CA ALA A 198 21.70 -8.63 -11.87
C ALA A 198 21.22 -8.67 -10.41
N VAL A 199 21.54 -9.76 -9.70
CA VAL A 199 21.24 -9.92 -8.25
C VAL A 199 21.94 -8.85 -7.42
N SER A 200 23.24 -8.64 -7.68
CA SER A 200 24.05 -7.61 -7.02
C SER A 200 23.56 -6.20 -7.36
N GLY A 201 23.17 -5.96 -8.61
CA GLY A 201 22.59 -4.72 -9.09
C GLY A 201 21.30 -4.38 -8.36
N LEU A 202 20.38 -5.33 -8.24
CA LEU A 202 19.14 -5.13 -7.48
C LEU A 202 19.41 -4.85 -6.00
N ARG A 203 20.34 -5.59 -5.37
CA ARG A 203 20.75 -5.34 -3.98
C ARG A 203 21.33 -3.94 -3.81
N ARG A 204 22.16 -3.48 -4.75
CA ARG A 204 22.75 -2.13 -4.77
C ARG A 204 21.66 -1.06 -4.89
N VAL A 205 20.71 -1.21 -5.81
CA VAL A 205 19.56 -0.30 -5.98
C VAL A 205 18.79 -0.11 -4.67
N VAL A 206 18.57 -1.20 -3.92
CA VAL A 206 17.88 -1.13 -2.62
C VAL A 206 18.77 -0.53 -1.53
N ALA A 207 20.06 -0.87 -1.50
CA ALA A 207 21.01 -0.39 -0.49
C ALA A 207 21.30 1.11 -0.61
N GLU A 208 21.33 1.64 -1.84
CA GLU A 208 21.58 3.05 -2.15
C GLU A 208 20.34 3.95 -1.97
N ASP A 209 19.19 3.38 -1.61
CA ASP A 209 17.98 4.15 -1.29
C ASP A 209 18.22 5.04 -0.06
N LYS A 210 18.47 6.32 -0.31
CA LYS A 210 18.80 7.33 0.72
C LYS A 210 17.78 7.41 1.86
N TRP A 211 16.52 7.10 1.55
CA TRP A 211 15.41 7.17 2.50
C TRP A 211 15.19 5.86 3.26
N LYS A 212 15.90 4.77 2.90
CA LYS A 212 15.80 3.46 3.55
C LYS A 212 14.33 3.02 3.71
N ARG A 213 13.52 3.21 2.67
CA ARG A 213 12.05 3.05 2.75
C ARG A 213 11.61 1.58 2.88
N GLY A 214 12.51 0.65 2.53
CA GLY A 214 12.21 -0.79 2.49
C GLY A 214 11.44 -1.19 1.24
N ILE A 215 11.11 -2.48 1.15
CA ILE A 215 10.43 -3.07 0.00
C ILE A 215 9.10 -3.66 0.46
N ASP A 216 8.00 -3.21 -0.14
CA ASP A 216 6.66 -3.75 0.13
C ASP A 216 6.51 -5.13 -0.50
N VAL A 217 6.85 -5.25 -1.78
CA VAL A 217 6.67 -6.47 -2.57
C VAL A 217 7.94 -6.78 -3.37
N LEU A 218 8.41 -8.01 -3.29
CA LEU A 218 9.44 -8.59 -4.17
C LEU A 218 8.76 -9.55 -5.14
N LEU A 219 8.98 -9.34 -6.44
CA LEU A 219 8.49 -10.19 -7.52
C LEU A 219 9.64 -11.00 -8.11
N THR A 220 9.52 -12.33 -8.16
CA THR A 220 10.51 -13.20 -8.81
C THR A 220 9.84 -14.28 -9.65
N SER A 221 10.52 -14.71 -10.71
CA SER A 221 10.10 -15.84 -11.53
C SER A 221 10.10 -17.15 -10.72
N GLY A 222 11.19 -17.42 -10.00
CA GLY A 222 11.37 -18.62 -9.19
C GLY A 222 11.25 -18.39 -7.68
N TRP A 223 11.47 -19.46 -6.93
CA TRP A 223 11.25 -19.55 -5.49
C TRP A 223 12.58 -19.46 -4.72
N PRO A 224 12.59 -18.90 -3.51
CA PRO A 224 13.79 -18.91 -2.69
C PRO A 224 14.11 -20.34 -2.22
N LEU A 225 15.34 -20.80 -2.46
CA LEU A 225 15.81 -22.09 -1.96
C LEU A 225 15.76 -22.14 -0.43
N GLY A 226 15.31 -23.27 0.11
CA GLY A 226 15.16 -23.45 1.57
C GLY A 226 13.90 -22.81 2.15
N LEU A 227 12.92 -22.43 1.32
CA LEU A 227 11.63 -21.90 1.77
C LEU A 227 10.92 -22.83 2.77
N ASP A 228 11.13 -24.14 2.66
CA ASP A 228 10.58 -25.18 3.52
C ASP A 228 11.36 -25.41 4.83
N GLN A 229 12.49 -24.72 5.02
CA GLN A 229 13.27 -24.82 6.25
C GLN A 229 12.50 -24.24 7.44
N ARG A 230 12.74 -24.84 8.60
CA ARG A 230 12.14 -24.44 9.89
C ARG A 230 10.60 -24.52 9.89
N LEU A 231 10.05 -25.46 9.11
CA LEU A 231 8.63 -25.79 9.06
C LEU A 231 8.42 -27.26 9.39
N GLU A 232 7.29 -27.55 10.01
CA GLU A 232 6.80 -28.92 10.17
C GLU A 232 6.38 -29.49 8.81
N ALA A 233 6.35 -30.82 8.69
CA ALA A 233 6.04 -31.49 7.42
C ALA A 233 4.68 -31.07 6.83
N SER A 234 3.67 -30.85 7.68
CA SER A 234 2.33 -30.41 7.28
C SER A 234 2.27 -28.98 6.72
N ALA A 235 3.28 -28.16 7.03
CA ALA A 235 3.37 -26.77 6.62
C ALA A 235 4.27 -26.56 5.39
N LYS A 236 4.85 -27.63 4.83
CA LYS A 236 5.69 -27.57 3.62
C LYS A 236 4.85 -27.37 2.34
N PRO A 237 5.46 -26.94 1.22
CA PRO A 237 4.75 -26.87 -0.05
C PRO A 237 4.12 -28.24 -0.41
N PRO A 238 2.89 -28.25 -0.94
CA PRO A 238 2.20 -29.49 -1.28
C PRO A 238 2.90 -30.21 -2.44
N GLU A 239 2.83 -31.54 -2.42
CA GLU A 239 3.18 -32.34 -3.59
C GLU A 239 2.04 -32.26 -4.60
N VAL A 240 2.37 -31.87 -5.84
CA VAL A 240 1.42 -31.73 -6.93
C VAL A 240 1.96 -32.47 -8.14
N GLU A 241 1.16 -33.36 -8.72
CA GLU A 241 1.58 -34.20 -9.85
C GLU A 241 2.11 -33.36 -11.01
N GLY A 242 3.28 -33.71 -11.54
CA GLY A 242 3.94 -33.00 -12.64
C GLY A 242 4.54 -31.65 -12.27
N SER A 243 4.64 -31.31 -10.98
CA SER A 243 5.24 -30.04 -10.53
C SER A 243 6.05 -30.23 -9.25
N ARG A 244 7.33 -29.87 -9.28
CA ARG A 244 8.21 -29.89 -8.11
C ARG A 244 8.71 -28.48 -7.89
N TRP A 245 8.34 -27.90 -6.76
CA TRP A 245 8.71 -26.51 -6.45
C TRP A 245 10.23 -26.33 -6.35
N GLN A 246 10.97 -27.39 -6.02
CA GLN A 246 12.44 -27.39 -5.96
C GLN A 246 13.08 -27.07 -7.31
N ASP A 247 12.45 -27.47 -8.42
CA ASP A 247 12.96 -27.20 -9.77
C ASP A 247 12.86 -25.71 -10.12
N ALA A 248 11.94 -24.99 -9.47
CA ALA A 248 11.81 -23.54 -9.57
C ALA A 248 12.58 -22.79 -8.47
N ALA A 249 13.19 -23.50 -7.51
CA ALA A 249 13.83 -22.90 -6.36
C ALA A 249 15.34 -22.69 -6.57
N ALA A 250 15.86 -21.51 -6.23
CA ALA A 250 17.28 -21.21 -6.43
C ALA A 250 17.91 -20.39 -5.28
N PRO A 251 19.22 -20.57 -5.00
CA PRO A 251 19.93 -19.80 -3.98
C PRO A 251 19.84 -18.28 -4.14
N PRO A 252 19.96 -17.69 -5.35
CA PRO A 252 19.93 -16.23 -5.49
C PRO A 252 18.59 -15.59 -5.08
N PHE A 253 17.48 -16.32 -5.24
CA PHE A 253 16.18 -15.84 -4.77
C PHE A 253 16.10 -15.81 -3.23
N ALA A 254 16.72 -16.78 -2.54
CA ALA A 254 16.83 -16.78 -1.08
C ALA A 254 17.74 -15.65 -0.59
N GLU A 255 18.86 -15.42 -1.29
CA GLU A 255 19.76 -14.29 -1.03
C GLU A 255 19.02 -12.95 -1.15
N LEU A 256 18.25 -12.74 -2.22
CA LEU A 256 17.46 -11.52 -2.41
C LEU A 256 16.42 -11.34 -1.31
N CYS A 257 15.69 -12.40 -0.94
CA CYS A 257 14.69 -12.32 0.13
C CYS A 257 15.34 -11.92 1.47
N ALA A 258 16.49 -12.52 1.80
CA ALA A 258 17.26 -12.18 3.01
C ALA A 258 17.85 -10.76 2.96
N ALA A 259 18.34 -10.31 1.81
CA ALA A 259 19.01 -9.03 1.66
C ALA A 259 18.03 -7.84 1.57
N LEU A 260 16.90 -8.01 0.89
CA LEU A 260 15.91 -6.94 0.69
C LEU A 260 14.90 -6.89 1.83
N GLU A 261 14.67 -8.00 2.53
CA GLU A 261 13.67 -8.14 3.59
C GLU A 261 12.30 -7.58 3.18
N PRO A 262 11.68 -8.06 2.09
CA PRO A 262 10.40 -7.54 1.64
C PRO A 262 9.27 -7.89 2.63
N ARG A 263 8.16 -7.16 2.62
CA ARG A 263 6.95 -7.57 3.37
C ARG A 263 6.25 -8.76 2.69
N TYR A 264 6.26 -8.78 1.37
CA TYR A 264 5.73 -9.87 0.55
C TYR A 264 6.75 -10.30 -0.50
N HIS A 265 6.93 -11.60 -0.68
CA HIS A 265 7.70 -12.18 -1.79
C HIS A 265 6.79 -13.08 -2.61
N ILE A 266 6.45 -12.63 -3.82
CA ILE A 266 5.54 -13.32 -4.73
C ILE A 266 6.36 -14.04 -5.79
N CYS A 267 6.15 -15.36 -5.92
CA CYS A 267 6.94 -16.26 -6.75
C CYS A 267 6.05 -17.02 -7.75
N GLY A 268 6.54 -17.26 -8.96
CA GLY A 268 5.86 -18.04 -10.01
C GLY A 268 6.56 -19.37 -10.34
N THR A 269 6.28 -19.89 -11.54
CA THR A 269 7.00 -20.95 -12.27
C THR A 269 6.97 -22.36 -11.69
N ALA A 270 6.79 -22.54 -10.38
CA ALA A 270 6.56 -23.85 -9.76
C ALA A 270 5.20 -24.47 -10.11
N ASP A 271 4.27 -23.67 -10.65
CA ASP A 271 2.87 -24.04 -10.90
C ASP A 271 2.15 -24.60 -9.65
N ILE A 272 2.52 -24.12 -8.47
CA ILE A 272 1.99 -24.56 -7.17
C ILE A 272 1.55 -23.34 -6.38
N PHE A 273 0.35 -23.41 -5.81
CA PHE A 273 -0.08 -22.44 -4.80
C PHE A 273 0.46 -22.83 -3.44
N TYR A 274 1.20 -21.92 -2.82
CA TYR A 274 1.72 -22.11 -1.48
C TYR A 274 1.82 -20.78 -0.75
N GLN A 275 1.25 -20.72 0.44
CA GLN A 275 1.43 -19.59 1.35
C GLN A 275 2.25 -20.07 2.54
N ARG A 276 3.52 -19.68 2.55
CA ARG A 276 4.38 -20.01 3.69
C ARG A 276 3.87 -19.27 4.93
N THR A 277 3.85 -19.95 6.07
CA THR A 277 3.74 -19.27 7.38
C THR A 277 4.72 -18.10 7.44
N PRO A 278 4.34 -16.91 7.95
CA PRO A 278 5.22 -15.76 7.95
C PRO A 278 6.51 -16.01 8.74
N PHE A 279 7.57 -15.27 8.41
CA PHE A 279 8.79 -15.25 9.21
C PHE A 279 9.27 -13.83 9.50
N LYS A 280 9.95 -13.65 10.62
CA LYS A 280 10.51 -12.35 11.02
C LYS A 280 11.74 -12.02 10.17
N ALA A 281 11.75 -10.86 9.53
CA ALA A 281 12.91 -10.30 8.85
C ALA A 281 14.07 -10.06 9.83
N LEU A 282 15.31 -10.25 9.37
CA LEU A 282 16.48 -10.30 10.23
C LEU A 282 16.83 -8.93 10.84
N ARG A 283 16.87 -7.87 10.03
CA ARG A 283 17.30 -6.52 10.47
C ARG A 283 16.13 -5.58 10.71
N ARG A 284 15.11 -5.61 9.84
CA ARG A 284 13.94 -4.73 9.93
C ARG A 284 12.87 -5.21 10.90
N GLU A 285 12.92 -6.49 11.27
CA GLU A 285 12.06 -7.11 12.28
C GLU A 285 10.56 -7.16 11.97
N HIS A 286 10.12 -6.81 10.75
CA HIS A 286 8.75 -7.02 10.29
C HIS A 286 8.50 -8.44 9.80
N ALA A 287 7.25 -8.80 9.57
CA ALA A 287 6.89 -10.10 9.02
C ALA A 287 7.02 -10.12 7.48
N CYS A 288 7.77 -11.08 6.95
CA CYS A 288 7.83 -11.42 5.53
C CYS A 288 6.86 -12.57 5.22
N ARG A 289 6.12 -12.45 4.11
CA ARG A 289 5.17 -13.45 3.62
C ARG A 289 5.55 -13.90 2.21
N CYS A 290 5.89 -15.17 2.05
CA CYS A 290 6.17 -15.76 0.74
C CYS A 290 4.92 -16.44 0.19
N ILE A 291 4.56 -16.11 -1.06
CA ILE A 291 3.41 -16.66 -1.75
C ILE A 291 3.86 -17.17 -3.12
N GLY A 292 3.75 -18.48 -3.31
CA GLY A 292 3.85 -19.14 -4.61
C GLY A 292 2.49 -19.19 -5.30
N LEU A 293 2.46 -18.88 -6.59
CA LEU A 293 1.24 -18.90 -7.41
C LEU A 293 1.36 -19.90 -8.56
N GLY A 294 0.22 -20.53 -8.89
CA GLY A 294 0.09 -21.44 -10.02
C GLY A 294 -0.05 -20.73 -11.36
N ARG A 295 -0.22 -21.52 -12.43
CA ARG A 295 -0.46 -21.04 -13.79
C ARG A 295 -1.90 -20.56 -14.00
N VAL A 296 -2.05 -19.45 -14.72
CA VAL A 296 -3.35 -18.92 -15.12
C VAL A 296 -4.18 -19.97 -15.85
N GLY A 297 -5.46 -20.05 -15.51
CA GLY A 297 -6.40 -20.99 -16.11
C GLY A 297 -6.57 -22.30 -15.35
N SER A 298 -5.71 -22.58 -14.36
CA SER A 298 -5.89 -23.75 -13.52
C SER A 298 -7.16 -23.67 -12.67
N THR A 299 -7.84 -24.81 -12.51
CA THR A 299 -9.05 -24.99 -11.70
C THR A 299 -8.77 -25.66 -10.35
N SER A 300 -7.57 -26.21 -10.15
CA SER A 300 -7.19 -26.89 -8.91
C SER A 300 -6.86 -25.89 -7.80
N LYS A 301 -7.32 -26.17 -6.57
CA LYS A 301 -7.00 -25.36 -5.38
C LYS A 301 -5.50 -25.32 -5.10
N GLN A 302 -4.79 -26.43 -5.33
CA GLN A 302 -3.34 -26.54 -5.16
C GLN A 302 -2.55 -25.75 -6.23
N ARG A 303 -3.22 -25.25 -7.27
CA ARG A 303 -2.65 -24.45 -8.36
C ARG A 303 -3.39 -23.12 -8.49
N LYS A 304 -3.90 -22.58 -7.39
CA LYS A 304 -4.46 -21.22 -7.34
C LYS A 304 -3.44 -20.22 -7.87
N TRP A 305 -3.87 -19.45 -8.85
CA TRP A 305 -3.00 -18.57 -9.65
C TRP A 305 -3.29 -17.09 -9.46
N LEU A 306 -4.34 -16.72 -8.71
CA LEU A 306 -4.72 -15.34 -8.42
C LEU A 306 -4.87 -15.15 -6.91
N HIS A 307 -4.26 -14.09 -6.39
CA HIS A 307 -4.40 -13.68 -5.00
C HIS A 307 -4.57 -12.15 -4.92
N ALA A 308 -5.05 -11.66 -3.79
CA ALA A 308 -5.27 -10.24 -3.57
C ALA A 308 -4.85 -9.88 -2.16
N PHE A 309 -4.26 -8.69 -1.99
CA PHE A 309 -3.95 -8.14 -0.68
C PHE A 309 -4.17 -6.63 -0.66
N SER A 310 -4.39 -6.09 0.54
CA SER A 310 -4.47 -4.66 0.80
C SER A 310 -3.26 -4.25 1.62
N LEU A 311 -2.43 -3.33 1.11
CA LEU A 311 -1.19 -2.91 1.76
C LEU A 311 -1.10 -1.40 1.86
N SER A 312 -0.92 -0.88 3.07
CA SER A 312 -0.38 0.48 3.26
C SER A 312 1.10 0.48 2.91
N PRO A 313 1.63 1.49 2.20
CA PRO A 313 3.06 1.56 1.85
C PRO A 313 3.96 1.54 3.08
N MET A 314 5.04 0.74 3.04
CA MET A 314 5.98 0.60 4.15
C MET A 314 6.60 1.93 4.57
N ASP A 315 6.80 2.85 3.62
CA ASP A 315 7.38 4.18 3.86
C ASP A 315 6.45 5.10 4.68
N CYS A 316 5.14 4.81 4.67
CA CYS A 316 4.12 5.58 5.39
C CYS A 316 3.74 4.95 6.73
N MET A 317 4.23 3.74 7.03
CA MET A 317 3.92 3.02 8.26
C MET A 317 4.88 3.39 9.40
N LYS A 318 4.38 3.40 10.63
CA LYS A 318 5.23 3.52 11.82
C LYS A 318 6.03 2.23 12.01
N LYS A 319 7.23 2.34 12.60
CA LYS A 319 8.11 1.18 12.81
C LYS A 319 7.48 0.16 13.77
N GLU A 320 6.72 0.66 14.74
CA GLU A 320 6.02 -0.15 15.73
C GLU A 320 4.96 -1.01 15.05
N ASP A 321 4.20 -0.43 14.11
CA ASP A 321 3.17 -1.14 13.35
C ASP A 321 3.78 -2.21 12.43
N LEU A 322 4.91 -1.90 11.79
CA LEU A 322 5.65 -2.87 10.97
C LEU A 322 6.19 -4.07 11.78
N ARG A 323 6.50 -3.86 13.07
CA ARG A 323 7.00 -4.89 13.98
C ARG A 323 5.88 -5.72 14.63
N LEU A 324 4.62 -5.42 14.36
CA LEU A 324 3.51 -6.27 14.78
C LEU A 324 3.52 -7.56 13.96
N LEU A 325 4.02 -8.63 14.58
CA LEU A 325 4.13 -9.94 13.95
C LEU A 325 2.80 -10.70 14.07
N PRO A 326 2.28 -11.29 12.98
CA PRO A 326 1.16 -12.23 13.05
C PRO A 326 1.47 -13.42 13.96
N SER A 327 0.43 -14.02 14.53
CA SER A 327 0.56 -15.28 15.27
C SER A 327 1.19 -16.36 14.39
N GLY A 328 2.06 -17.18 14.97
CA GLY A 328 2.78 -18.24 14.24
C GLY A 328 3.96 -17.75 13.39
N THR A 329 4.33 -16.46 13.46
CA THR A 329 5.53 -15.96 12.78
C THR A 329 6.78 -16.68 13.29
N GLY A 330 7.44 -17.41 12.39
CA GLY A 330 8.66 -18.17 12.68
C GLY A 330 9.94 -17.37 12.50
N ALA A 331 11.08 -18.03 12.77
CA ALA A 331 12.39 -17.50 12.42
C ALA A 331 12.61 -17.48 10.89
N CYS A 332 13.43 -16.54 10.41
CA CYS A 332 13.80 -16.45 9.00
C CYS A 332 14.43 -17.77 8.51
N PRO A 333 13.92 -18.36 7.40
CA PRO A 333 14.50 -19.58 6.82
C PRO A 333 15.86 -19.32 6.17
N PHE A 334 16.13 -18.09 5.73
CA PHE A 334 17.32 -17.73 4.95
C PHE A 334 18.49 -17.21 5.79
N ALA A 335 18.44 -17.39 7.12
CA ALA A 335 19.53 -17.03 8.01
C ALA A 335 20.71 -18.01 7.82
N ALA A 336 21.73 -17.61 7.05
CA ALA A 336 22.97 -18.35 6.88
C ALA A 336 24.15 -17.66 7.62
N PRO A 337 25.15 -18.41 8.11
CA PRO A 337 26.35 -17.84 8.72
C PRO A 337 27.12 -17.03 7.68
N ALA A 338 27.60 -15.85 8.08
CA ALA A 338 28.22 -14.86 7.20
C ALA A 338 29.41 -15.45 6.40
N ALA A 339 29.20 -15.74 5.12
CA ALA A 339 30.28 -15.94 4.17
C ALA A 339 30.41 -14.66 3.32
N ARG A 340 31.51 -13.92 3.54
CA ARG A 340 31.91 -12.78 2.71
C ARG A 340 32.20 -13.29 1.29
N ARG A 341 31.65 -12.63 0.28
CA ARG A 341 32.20 -12.64 -1.07
C ARG A 341 32.49 -11.20 -1.49
N ALA A 342 33.70 -11.02 -2.00
CA ALA A 342 34.25 -9.73 -2.40
C ALA A 342 33.51 -9.20 -3.63
N GLU A 343 33.18 -7.91 -3.59
CA GLU A 343 32.70 -7.16 -4.75
C GLU A 343 33.88 -6.98 -5.71
N ALA A 344 33.78 -7.55 -6.92
CA ALA A 344 34.70 -7.28 -8.00
C ALA A 344 34.11 -6.16 -8.87
N GLU A 345 34.71 -4.97 -8.82
CA GLU A 345 34.47 -3.92 -9.81
C GLU A 345 35.09 -4.35 -11.14
N VAL A 346 34.27 -4.49 -12.19
CA VAL A 346 34.74 -4.71 -13.55
C VAL A 346 34.18 -3.61 -14.44
N SER A 347 35.07 -2.77 -14.97
CA SER A 347 34.75 -1.86 -16.07
C SER A 347 34.71 -2.65 -17.38
N ALA A 348 33.54 -2.84 -17.96
CA ALA A 348 33.40 -3.48 -19.28
C ALA A 348 33.23 -2.43 -20.38
N SER A 349 34.08 -2.48 -21.40
CA SER A 349 33.91 -1.74 -22.65
C SER A 349 32.78 -2.35 -23.49
N ARG A 350 31.88 -1.52 -24.03
CA ARG A 350 30.67 -1.90 -24.78
C ARG A 350 31.02 -2.47 -26.18
N PRO A 351 30.75 -3.75 -26.49
CA PRO A 351 31.05 -4.33 -27.81
C PRO A 351 29.89 -4.20 -28.82
N GLU A 352 30.22 -4.15 -30.12
CA GLU A 352 29.26 -4.08 -31.26
C GLU A 352 28.22 -5.23 -31.28
N LYS A 353 28.55 -6.39 -30.70
CA LYS A 353 27.64 -7.54 -30.56
C LYS A 353 26.35 -7.19 -29.81
N LEU A 354 26.40 -6.25 -28.86
CA LEU A 354 25.23 -5.82 -28.07
C LEU A 354 24.20 -5.08 -28.91
N ALA A 355 24.64 -4.30 -29.90
CA ALA A 355 23.72 -3.56 -30.79
C ALA A 355 22.89 -4.53 -31.64
N LYS A 356 23.52 -5.61 -32.12
CA LYS A 356 22.86 -6.68 -32.89
C LYS A 356 21.86 -7.47 -32.04
N ASP A 357 22.23 -7.79 -30.79
CA ASP A 357 21.35 -8.50 -29.86
C ASP A 357 20.11 -7.66 -29.49
N HIS A 358 20.27 -6.35 -29.30
CA HIS A 358 19.15 -5.42 -29.09
C HIS A 358 18.23 -5.34 -30.31
N GLU A 359 18.79 -5.18 -31.51
CA GLU A 359 18.01 -5.15 -32.76
C GLU A 359 17.26 -6.47 -32.99
N ALA A 360 17.87 -7.61 -32.69
CA ALA A 360 17.21 -8.90 -32.72
C ALA A 360 16.08 -9.01 -31.67
N GLY A 361 16.27 -8.42 -30.49
CA GLY A 361 15.22 -8.26 -29.48
C GLY A 361 14.02 -7.46 -29.99
N GLU A 362 14.28 -6.29 -30.62
CA GLU A 362 13.23 -5.45 -31.21
C GLU A 362 12.52 -6.16 -32.34
N ALA A 363 13.25 -6.86 -33.21
CA ALA A 363 12.67 -7.65 -34.29
C ALA A 363 11.77 -8.78 -33.75
N ALA A 364 12.19 -9.44 -32.66
CA ALA A 364 11.35 -10.42 -31.98
C ALA A 364 10.08 -9.76 -31.43
N LEU A 365 10.18 -8.64 -30.72
CA LEU A 365 8.98 -7.93 -30.25
C LEU A 365 8.10 -7.46 -31.40
N ALA A 366 8.64 -7.01 -32.53
CA ALA A 366 7.86 -6.65 -33.69
C ALA A 366 7.10 -7.86 -34.27
N ALA A 367 7.75 -9.02 -34.36
CA ALA A 367 7.10 -10.27 -34.78
C ALA A 367 5.98 -10.69 -33.82
N LEU A 368 6.19 -10.54 -32.51
CA LEU A 368 5.18 -10.76 -31.48
C LEU A 368 3.96 -9.85 -31.69
N MET A 369 4.18 -8.55 -31.89
CA MET A 369 3.12 -7.56 -32.10
C MET A 369 2.36 -7.80 -33.42
N ALA A 370 3.05 -8.33 -34.44
CA ALA A 370 2.45 -8.71 -35.72
C ALA A 370 1.70 -10.05 -35.68
N GLY A 371 1.82 -10.81 -34.59
CA GLY A 371 1.24 -12.15 -34.49
C GLY A 371 1.95 -13.23 -35.30
N ASP A 372 3.18 -12.96 -35.76
CA ASP A 372 4.00 -13.92 -36.51
C ASP A 372 4.72 -14.86 -35.55
N ALA A 373 4.01 -15.89 -35.09
CA ALA A 373 4.54 -16.87 -34.16
C ALA A 373 5.82 -17.58 -34.67
N PRO A 374 5.90 -18.04 -35.94
CA PRO A 374 7.13 -18.62 -36.49
C PRO A 374 8.32 -17.67 -36.45
N ALA A 375 8.15 -16.41 -36.87
CA ALA A 375 9.24 -15.43 -36.82
C ALA A 375 9.67 -15.13 -35.39
N PHE A 376 8.70 -15.01 -34.47
CA PHE A 376 8.99 -14.81 -33.05
C PHE A 376 9.80 -15.97 -32.45
N GLN A 377 9.40 -17.22 -32.68
CA GLN A 377 10.11 -18.41 -32.20
C GLN A 377 11.53 -18.49 -32.75
N LYS A 378 11.69 -18.23 -34.06
CA LYS A 378 13.01 -18.18 -34.70
C LYS A 378 13.89 -17.11 -34.06
N ALA A 379 13.33 -15.94 -33.76
CA ALA A 379 14.07 -14.87 -33.11
C ALA A 379 14.45 -15.23 -31.65
N LEU A 380 13.56 -15.88 -30.90
CA LEU A 380 13.87 -16.36 -29.55
C LEU A 380 15.04 -17.36 -29.52
N LEU A 381 15.09 -18.27 -30.50
CA LEU A 381 16.22 -19.20 -30.66
C LEU A 381 17.54 -18.46 -30.90
N ALA A 382 17.51 -17.39 -31.72
CA ALA A 382 18.70 -16.56 -31.96
C ALA A 382 19.14 -15.80 -30.71
N LEU A 383 18.21 -15.46 -29.81
CA LEU A 383 18.46 -14.72 -28.57
C LEU A 383 18.87 -15.62 -27.39
N LYS A 384 18.91 -16.95 -27.52
CA LYS A 384 19.15 -17.87 -26.39
C LYS A 384 20.48 -17.64 -25.67
N GLU A 385 21.49 -17.16 -26.39
CA GLU A 385 22.84 -16.86 -25.88
C GLU A 385 23.19 -15.36 -25.99
N SER A 386 22.18 -14.51 -26.19
CA SER A 386 22.35 -13.05 -26.23
C SER A 386 22.66 -12.52 -24.84
N VAL A 387 23.42 -11.42 -24.73
CA VAL A 387 23.90 -10.92 -23.44
C VAL A 387 23.41 -9.50 -23.17
N VAL A 388 22.76 -9.27 -22.03
CA VAL A 388 22.30 -7.93 -21.61
C VAL A 388 23.25 -7.32 -20.60
N TRP A 389 23.51 -6.01 -20.75
CA TRP A 389 24.25 -5.17 -19.79
C TRP A 389 23.38 -3.95 -19.45
N MET A 390 22.86 -3.89 -18.23
CA MET A 390 21.92 -2.86 -17.77
C MET A 390 22.62 -1.63 -17.18
N GLY A 391 23.92 -1.69 -16.92
CA GLY A 391 24.69 -0.59 -16.33
C GLY A 391 24.20 -0.20 -14.93
N ASN A 392 24.42 1.06 -14.51
CA ASN A 392 23.93 1.55 -13.22
C ASN A 392 22.42 1.80 -13.26
N VAL A 393 21.63 0.76 -13.01
CA VAL A 393 20.20 0.87 -12.72
C VAL A 393 20.03 1.74 -11.47
N LYS A 394 19.24 2.81 -11.58
CA LYS A 394 18.87 3.66 -10.43
C LYS A 394 17.44 3.35 -10.03
N ALA A 395 17.16 3.38 -8.73
CA ALA A 395 15.78 3.37 -8.26
C ALA A 395 15.04 4.58 -8.84
N GLU A 396 13.77 4.41 -9.23
CA GLU A 396 12.92 5.52 -9.64
C GLU A 396 12.78 6.48 -8.45
N VAL A 397 13.31 7.70 -8.60
CA VAL A 397 13.38 8.69 -7.52
C VAL A 397 12.11 9.54 -7.54
N GLU A 398 10.99 8.95 -7.15
CA GLU A 398 9.91 9.77 -6.62
C GLU A 398 10.34 10.24 -5.22
N ARG A 399 10.47 11.57 -5.06
CA ARG A 399 10.78 12.17 -3.76
C ARG A 399 9.66 11.79 -2.78
N PRO A 400 9.97 11.23 -1.61
CA PRO A 400 8.99 11.19 -0.54
C PRO A 400 8.58 12.63 -0.22
N SER A 401 7.28 12.86 -0.07
CA SER A 401 6.68 14.11 0.40
C SER A 401 7.31 14.46 1.75
N LYS A 402 8.38 15.26 1.76
CA LYS A 402 9.14 15.52 2.98
C LYS A 402 8.26 16.16 4.05
N LYS A 403 8.35 15.56 5.25
CA LYS A 403 8.18 16.19 6.57
C LYS A 403 8.50 17.69 6.50
N ALA A 404 7.56 18.51 6.96
CA ALA A 404 7.81 19.92 7.22
C ALA A 404 9.05 20.02 8.14
N LYS A 405 10.11 20.63 7.63
CA LYS A 405 11.23 21.10 8.45
C LYS A 405 10.68 22.22 9.32
N THR A 406 10.48 21.95 10.60
CA THR A 406 10.57 23.00 11.61
C THR A 406 12.02 22.97 12.08
N GLU A 407 12.75 24.06 11.84
CA GLU A 407 14.08 24.27 12.39
C GLU A 407 13.96 24.33 13.92
N GLU A 408 14.71 23.47 14.61
CA GLU A 408 14.85 23.47 16.06
C GLU A 408 16.22 24.09 16.36
N GLU A 409 16.20 25.28 16.98
CA GLU A 409 17.30 25.74 17.84
C GLU A 409 16.73 26.15 19.20
N PRO A 410 17.51 25.99 20.29
CA PRO A 410 16.97 25.76 21.62
C PRO A 410 16.75 27.07 22.36
N ARG A 411 15.61 27.20 23.05
CA ARG A 411 15.44 28.23 24.08
C ARG A 411 14.82 27.66 25.34
N GLU A 412 15.49 28.04 26.42
CA GLU A 412 15.32 27.68 27.82
C GLU A 412 13.93 28.01 28.37
N ALA A 413 13.51 27.22 29.35
CA ALA A 413 12.31 27.44 30.16
C ALA A 413 12.47 28.67 31.09
N PRO A 414 11.35 29.29 31.49
CA PRO A 414 11.12 29.35 32.94
C PRO A 414 9.67 29.13 33.42
N LEU A 415 9.60 28.32 34.47
CA LEU A 415 8.79 28.31 35.69
C LEU A 415 7.57 29.27 35.87
N LEU A 416 6.42 28.62 36.08
CA LEU A 416 5.36 28.78 37.11
C LEU A 416 5.20 30.10 37.90
N ALA A 417 3.98 30.66 37.85
CA ALA A 417 3.23 31.21 38.99
C ALA A 417 1.72 31.29 38.67
N GLY A 418 0.83 30.83 39.57
CA GLY A 418 -0.63 31.06 39.55
C GLY A 418 -1.05 32.19 40.52
N PRO A 419 -2.32 32.26 41.00
CA PRO A 419 -3.60 32.32 40.26
C PRO A 419 -4.57 33.47 40.70
N SER A 420 -5.47 33.87 39.78
CA SER A 420 -6.85 34.45 39.90
C SER A 420 -7.13 35.73 40.75
N PRO A 421 -8.32 36.39 40.70
CA PRO A 421 -9.58 36.23 39.93
C PRO A 421 -10.02 37.56 39.21
N GLY A 422 -11.11 37.75 38.45
CA GLY A 422 -12.28 37.01 37.98
C GLY A 422 -13.30 38.05 37.45
N SER A 423 -14.00 37.78 36.35
CA SER A 423 -15.33 38.36 36.05
C SER A 423 -16.00 37.61 34.89
N SER A 424 -17.17 37.09 35.19
CA SER A 424 -18.20 36.41 34.39
C SER A 424 -18.33 36.78 32.90
N GLU A 425 -18.19 35.77 32.04
CA GLU A 425 -18.82 35.69 30.72
C GLU A 425 -19.41 34.28 30.55
N ARG A 426 -20.57 34.17 29.88
CA ARG A 426 -21.37 32.95 29.73
C ARG A 426 -20.56 31.81 29.06
N ASP A 427 -20.73 30.60 29.57
CA ASP A 427 -19.97 29.41 29.17
C ASP A 427 -20.30 28.94 27.73
N PRO A 428 -19.32 28.83 26.82
CA PRO A 428 -19.50 28.23 25.49
C PRO A 428 -19.77 26.72 25.53
N ALA A 429 -19.65 26.10 26.71
CA ALA A 429 -19.82 24.67 26.91
C ALA A 429 -21.29 24.23 26.81
N GLU A 430 -22.25 25.11 27.13
CA GLU A 430 -23.68 24.76 27.08
C GLU A 430 -24.20 24.71 25.63
N ASP A 431 -23.70 25.56 24.73
CA ASP A 431 -24.05 25.53 23.30
C ASP A 431 -23.36 24.35 22.55
N GLU A 432 -22.12 24.00 22.93
CA GLU A 432 -21.42 22.81 22.39
C GLU A 432 -22.05 21.49 22.88
N GLU A 433 -22.54 21.42 24.12
CA GLU A 433 -23.23 20.24 24.64
C GLU A 433 -24.61 20.01 23.98
N GLU A 434 -25.32 21.06 23.58
CA GLU A 434 -26.61 20.95 22.90
C GLU A 434 -26.46 20.52 21.42
N GLU A 435 -25.42 20.98 20.73
CA GLU A 435 -25.08 20.56 19.35
C GLU A 435 -24.58 19.11 19.31
N ASP A 436 -23.70 18.69 20.24
CA ASP A 436 -23.23 17.30 20.38
C ASP A 436 -24.38 16.33 20.75
N ALA A 437 -25.37 16.79 21.52
CA ALA A 437 -26.54 15.99 21.87
C ALA A 437 -27.47 15.73 20.67
N ALA A 438 -27.64 16.74 19.80
CA ALA A 438 -28.45 16.63 18.58
C ALA A 438 -27.79 15.71 17.54
N GLU A 439 -26.48 15.82 17.33
CA GLU A 439 -25.73 14.93 16.43
C GLU A 439 -25.73 13.47 16.95
N ALA A 440 -25.60 13.28 18.27
CA ALA A 440 -25.70 11.97 18.90
C ALA A 440 -27.11 11.35 18.79
N ALA A 441 -28.17 12.16 18.81
CA ALA A 441 -29.55 11.70 18.62
C ALA A 441 -29.81 11.26 17.17
N ALA A 442 -29.35 12.03 16.19
CA ALA A 442 -29.44 11.67 14.77
C ALA A 442 -28.66 10.37 14.46
N ALA A 443 -27.46 10.21 15.02
CA ALA A 443 -26.67 8.99 14.86
C ALA A 443 -27.35 7.75 15.47
N ARG A 444 -28.06 7.90 16.61
CA ARG A 444 -28.88 6.83 17.21
C ARG A 444 -30.06 6.45 16.32
N GLN A 445 -30.75 7.43 15.74
CA GLN A 445 -31.88 7.17 14.84
C GLN A 445 -31.43 6.42 13.58
N GLN A 446 -30.32 6.83 12.97
CA GLN A 446 -29.75 6.15 11.81
C GLN A 446 -29.31 4.70 12.13
N ALA A 447 -28.70 4.48 13.30
CA ALA A 447 -28.33 3.14 13.74
C ALA A 447 -29.54 2.22 13.91
N GLN A 448 -30.64 2.74 14.48
CA GLN A 448 -31.89 2.01 14.62
C GLN A 448 -32.51 1.65 13.27
N GLU A 449 -32.43 2.55 12.29
CA GLU A 449 -32.88 2.29 10.92
C GLU A 449 -32.02 1.23 10.21
N ASN A 450 -30.71 1.20 10.47
CA ASN A 450 -29.81 0.19 9.92
C ASN A 450 -30.08 -1.21 10.51
N LEU A 451 -30.50 -1.27 11.77
CA LEU A 451 -30.90 -2.52 12.42
C LEU A 451 -32.25 -3.05 11.92
N SER A 452 -33.16 -2.18 11.45
CA SER A 452 -34.45 -2.62 10.92
C SER A 452 -34.36 -3.19 9.50
N LYS A 453 -33.34 -2.81 8.73
CA LYS A 453 -33.07 -3.35 7.39
C LYS A 453 -32.35 -4.70 7.46
N PRO A 454 -32.67 -5.68 6.58
CA PRO A 454 -31.92 -6.94 6.51
C PRO A 454 -30.48 -6.70 6.04
N PRO A 455 -29.51 -7.54 6.46
CA PRO A 455 -28.11 -7.40 6.04
C PRO A 455 -27.97 -7.59 4.52
N LYS A 456 -27.06 -6.84 3.89
CA LYS A 456 -26.80 -6.93 2.45
C LYS A 456 -26.15 -8.29 2.11
N LYS A 457 -26.21 -8.69 0.84
CA LYS A 457 -25.61 -9.95 0.37
C LYS A 457 -24.12 -10.02 0.72
N GLY A 458 -23.69 -11.13 1.34
CA GLY A 458 -22.32 -11.33 1.82
C GLY A 458 -22.12 -11.02 3.30
N ILE A 459 -23.07 -10.33 3.95
CA ILE A 459 -23.00 -9.98 5.37
C ILE A 459 -23.89 -10.90 6.20
N VAL A 460 -23.33 -11.37 7.31
CA VAL A 460 -24.05 -12.13 8.34
C VAL A 460 -24.20 -11.27 9.58
N ARG A 461 -25.45 -11.08 10.01
CA ARG A 461 -25.81 -10.34 11.23
C ARG A 461 -25.84 -11.28 12.44
N TYR A 462 -24.97 -11.05 13.40
CA TYR A 462 -24.90 -11.79 14.66
C TYR A 462 -25.51 -11.00 15.80
N THR A 463 -26.48 -11.59 16.51
CA THR A 463 -27.09 -10.96 17.70
C THR A 463 -26.70 -11.69 18.97
N PHE A 464 -25.99 -11.03 19.88
CA PHE A 464 -25.55 -11.53 21.17
C PHE A 464 -26.41 -10.94 22.28
N ARG A 465 -27.37 -11.73 22.77
CA ARG A 465 -28.28 -11.33 23.85
C ARG A 465 -27.70 -11.63 25.23
N ASP A 466 -26.90 -12.68 25.34
CA ASP A 466 -26.37 -13.17 26.61
C ASP A 466 -25.28 -12.25 27.19
N GLU A 467 -25.24 -12.16 28.51
CA GLU A 467 -24.15 -11.51 29.23
C GLU A 467 -22.91 -12.39 29.22
N GLY A 468 -21.77 -11.82 28.81
CA GLY A 468 -20.52 -12.55 28.63
C GLY A 468 -19.60 -11.88 27.62
N LEU A 469 -18.36 -12.37 27.58
CA LEU A 469 -17.36 -11.90 26.63
C LEU A 469 -17.69 -12.43 25.22
N LEU A 470 -17.72 -11.53 24.23
CA LEU A 470 -17.77 -11.91 22.82
C LEU A 470 -16.56 -12.80 22.48
N GLY A 471 -15.38 -12.45 23.00
CA GLY A 471 -14.14 -13.20 22.77
C GLY A 471 -13.57 -13.01 21.38
N ILE A 472 -13.92 -11.90 20.73
CA ILE A 472 -13.37 -11.51 19.44
C ILE A 472 -12.22 -10.53 19.67
N ARG A 473 -11.10 -10.75 18.97
CA ARG A 473 -10.04 -9.75 18.82
C ARG A 473 -10.18 -9.07 17.47
N LEU A 474 -10.44 -7.77 17.48
CA LEU A 474 -10.52 -6.94 16.28
C LEU A 474 -9.16 -6.34 15.95
N SER A 475 -8.91 -6.10 14.67
CA SER A 475 -7.78 -5.26 14.25
C SER A 475 -8.03 -3.79 14.55
N ARG A 476 -7.02 -2.95 14.33
CA ARG A 476 -7.13 -1.48 14.40
C ARG A 476 -7.50 -0.84 13.05
N ASP A 477 -7.83 -1.65 12.05
CA ASP A 477 -8.21 -1.17 10.72
C ASP A 477 -9.65 -0.66 10.73
N VAL A 478 -10.01 0.15 9.73
CA VAL A 478 -11.38 0.65 9.53
C VAL A 478 -11.85 0.20 8.13
N PRO A 479 -12.86 -0.68 8.02
CA PRO A 479 -13.53 -1.43 9.09
C PRO A 479 -12.63 -2.51 9.73
N PRO A 480 -12.81 -2.81 11.02
CA PRO A 480 -11.99 -3.79 11.71
C PRO A 480 -12.34 -5.22 11.28
N TRP A 481 -11.33 -6.07 11.14
CA TRP A 481 -11.49 -7.49 10.83
C TRP A 481 -11.19 -8.35 12.06
N ILE A 482 -11.81 -9.52 12.09
CA ILE A 482 -11.78 -10.47 13.20
C ILE A 482 -10.48 -11.25 13.12
N LEU A 483 -9.49 -10.86 13.93
CA LEU A 483 -8.18 -11.51 13.99
C LEU A 483 -8.23 -12.86 14.71
N GLU A 484 -9.16 -13.00 15.65
CA GLU A 484 -9.24 -14.16 16.52
C GLU A 484 -10.64 -14.29 17.13
N VAL A 485 -11.10 -15.53 17.29
CA VAL A 485 -12.28 -15.88 18.07
C VAL A 485 -11.84 -16.91 19.12
N ARG A 486 -11.82 -16.50 20.38
CA ARG A 486 -11.36 -17.35 21.51
C ARG A 486 -12.32 -18.50 21.75
N GLU A 487 -11.78 -19.68 22.04
CA GLU A 487 -12.61 -20.87 22.31
C GLU A 487 -13.47 -20.68 23.57
N GLY A 488 -14.70 -21.22 23.53
CA GLY A 488 -15.65 -21.15 24.65
C GLY A 488 -16.41 -19.83 24.82
N THR A 489 -16.11 -18.78 24.06
CA THR A 489 -16.79 -17.48 24.18
C THR A 489 -18.12 -17.43 23.41
N LEU A 490 -18.87 -16.33 23.54
CA LEU A 490 -20.16 -16.19 22.86
C LEU A 490 -20.02 -16.26 21.33
N SER A 491 -18.98 -15.65 20.77
CA SER A 491 -18.74 -15.67 19.32
C SER A 491 -18.29 -17.03 18.79
N TYR A 492 -17.59 -17.82 19.60
CA TYR A 492 -17.21 -19.20 19.25
C TYR A 492 -18.41 -20.17 19.24
N ARG A 493 -19.38 -19.93 20.14
CA ARG A 493 -20.57 -20.78 20.33
C ARG A 493 -21.75 -20.43 19.41
N LYS A 494 -21.67 -19.34 18.63
CA LYS A 494 -22.70 -19.01 17.65
C LYS A 494 -22.80 -20.07 16.55
N ASN A 495 -24.00 -20.19 15.98
CA ASN A 495 -24.25 -20.99 14.79
C ASN A 495 -24.97 -20.10 13.76
N PRO A 496 -24.36 -19.79 12.60
CA PRO A 496 -22.98 -20.14 12.23
C PRO A 496 -21.94 -19.54 13.19
N ARG A 497 -20.74 -20.13 13.27
CA ARG A 497 -19.67 -19.59 14.11
C ARG A 497 -19.17 -18.28 13.52
N VAL A 498 -18.90 -17.29 14.38
CA VAL A 498 -18.25 -16.04 13.93
C VAL A 498 -16.89 -16.37 13.29
N PRO A 499 -16.66 -16.02 12.02
CA PRO A 499 -15.47 -16.46 11.32
C PRO A 499 -14.27 -15.57 11.64
N VAL A 500 -13.09 -16.20 11.82
CA VAL A 500 -11.81 -15.48 11.76
C VAL A 500 -11.60 -14.99 10.33
N GLY A 501 -11.15 -13.74 10.17
CA GLY A 501 -11.00 -13.05 8.90
C GLY A 501 -12.23 -12.28 8.44
N GLY A 502 -13.38 -12.39 9.14
CA GLY A 502 -14.59 -11.64 8.81
C GLY A 502 -14.41 -10.14 9.10
N VAL A 503 -15.00 -9.27 8.30
CA VAL A 503 -14.87 -7.81 8.46
C VAL A 503 -16.11 -7.27 9.17
N VAL A 504 -15.94 -6.63 10.33
CA VAL A 504 -17.06 -6.05 11.09
C VAL A 504 -17.40 -4.69 10.50
N ILE A 505 -18.50 -4.64 9.75
CA ILE A 505 -18.93 -3.44 9.05
C ILE A 505 -19.87 -2.57 9.89
N ALA A 506 -20.56 -3.14 10.88
CA ALA A 506 -21.37 -2.36 11.82
C ALA A 506 -21.50 -3.03 13.18
N ILE A 507 -21.66 -2.19 14.22
CA ILE A 507 -21.93 -2.62 15.60
C ILE A 507 -23.19 -1.90 16.08
N ASN A 508 -24.22 -2.64 16.47
CA ASN A 508 -25.52 -2.11 16.89
C ASN A 508 -26.11 -1.10 15.88
N GLY A 509 -25.89 -1.33 14.58
CA GLY A 509 -26.35 -0.45 13.51
C GLY A 509 -25.47 0.76 13.21
N TYR A 510 -24.45 1.03 14.03
CA TYR A 510 -23.44 2.05 13.74
C TYR A 510 -22.44 1.53 12.73
N ASP A 511 -22.35 2.22 11.58
CA ASP A 511 -21.46 1.87 10.48
C ASP A 511 -19.98 2.12 10.83
N LEU A 512 -19.12 1.18 10.45
CA LEU A 512 -17.67 1.19 10.59
C LEU A 512 -16.94 1.19 9.23
N SER A 513 -17.67 1.29 8.11
CA SER A 513 -17.13 1.11 6.77
C SER A 513 -16.20 2.23 6.27
N SER A 514 -16.28 3.44 6.83
CA SER A 514 -15.62 4.62 6.24
C SER A 514 -14.86 5.53 7.21
N LYS A 515 -15.14 5.49 8.51
CA LYS A 515 -14.44 6.29 9.55
C LYS A 515 -14.52 5.60 10.93
N GLU A 516 -13.57 5.89 11.83
CA GLU A 516 -13.70 5.50 13.24
C GLU A 516 -14.96 6.16 13.82
N ASN A 517 -15.88 5.34 14.33
CA ASN A 517 -17.12 5.79 14.95
C ASN A 517 -17.06 5.47 16.46
N PRO A 518 -16.68 6.42 17.32
CA PRO A 518 -16.57 6.19 18.77
C PRO A 518 -17.88 5.67 19.40
N SER A 519 -19.02 6.04 18.81
CA SER A 519 -20.35 5.57 19.24
C SER A 519 -20.54 4.07 19.00
N ALA A 520 -19.97 3.52 17.92
CA ALA A 520 -19.98 2.09 17.63
C ALA A 520 -19.17 1.28 18.67
N ILE A 521 -18.02 1.82 19.10
CA ILE A 521 -17.17 1.19 20.13
C ILE A 521 -17.88 1.24 21.48
N LYS A 522 -18.47 2.39 21.86
CA LYS A 522 -19.30 2.52 23.07
C LYS A 522 -20.51 1.58 23.02
N ALA A 523 -21.05 1.29 21.83
CA ALA A 523 -22.19 0.39 21.67
C ALA A 523 -21.89 -1.08 22.02
N LEU A 524 -20.61 -1.52 22.01
CA LEU A 524 -20.22 -2.87 22.48
C LEU A 524 -20.56 -3.12 23.96
N ALA A 525 -20.67 -2.05 24.75
CA ALA A 525 -21.08 -2.13 26.16
C ALA A 525 -22.58 -2.35 26.34
N LYS A 526 -23.41 -2.11 25.30
CA LYS A 526 -24.86 -2.27 25.36
C LYS A 526 -25.27 -3.64 24.83
N ARG A 527 -26.09 -4.36 25.59
CA ARG A 527 -26.71 -5.62 25.17
C ARG A 527 -28.12 -5.35 24.61
N PRO A 528 -28.59 -6.09 23.59
CA PRO A 528 -27.83 -7.07 22.82
C PRO A 528 -26.75 -6.39 21.95
N VAL A 529 -25.62 -7.08 21.74
CA VAL A 529 -24.64 -6.64 20.74
C VAL A 529 -25.00 -7.26 19.40
N VAL A 530 -25.20 -6.45 18.38
CA VAL A 530 -25.46 -6.85 17.00
C VAL A 530 -24.20 -6.54 16.19
N LEU A 531 -23.58 -7.56 15.59
CA LEU A 531 -22.44 -7.40 14.71
C LEU A 531 -22.85 -7.75 13.29
N ASP A 532 -22.69 -6.82 12.36
CA ASP A 532 -22.77 -7.11 10.93
C ASP A 532 -21.37 -7.45 10.44
N VAL A 533 -21.17 -8.69 10.04
CA VAL A 533 -19.88 -9.23 9.63
C VAL A 533 -19.95 -9.58 8.16
N ASP A 534 -19.16 -8.89 7.34
CA ASP A 534 -18.91 -9.29 5.96
C ASP A 534 -18.10 -10.58 5.93
N TRP A 535 -18.65 -11.59 5.25
CA TRP A 535 -18.19 -12.96 5.34
C TRP A 535 -16.89 -13.18 4.58
N PRO A 536 -15.90 -13.90 5.14
CA PRO A 536 -14.65 -14.19 4.43
C PRO A 536 -14.90 -14.95 3.12
N ILE A 537 -14.26 -14.49 2.05
CA ILE A 537 -14.44 -15.02 0.68
C ILE A 537 -13.93 -16.48 0.57
N ASP A 538 -13.01 -16.88 1.43
CA ASP A 538 -12.38 -18.18 1.50
C ASP A 538 -13.16 -19.21 2.33
N ILE A 539 -14.20 -18.79 3.06
CA ILE A 539 -15.07 -19.66 3.84
C ILE A 539 -16.44 -19.74 3.14
N PRO A 540 -16.99 -20.95 2.87
CA PRO A 540 -18.33 -21.07 2.30
C PRO A 540 -19.34 -20.32 3.16
N MET A 541 -20.15 -19.46 2.52
CA MET A 541 -21.17 -18.71 3.25
C MET A 541 -22.18 -19.69 3.86
N PRO A 542 -22.52 -19.56 5.15
CA PRO A 542 -23.53 -20.41 5.76
C PRO A 542 -24.85 -20.22 5.03
N ALA A 543 -25.59 -21.31 4.81
CA ALA A 543 -26.94 -21.23 4.28
C ALA A 543 -27.75 -20.27 5.17
N ALA A 544 -28.49 -19.34 4.56
CA ALA A 544 -29.25 -18.35 5.30
C ALA A 544 -30.17 -19.07 6.31
N SER A 545 -29.86 -18.98 7.60
CA SER A 545 -30.78 -19.44 8.62
C SER A 545 -31.99 -18.51 8.58
N SER A 546 -33.16 -19.06 8.29
CA SER A 546 -34.43 -18.40 8.62
C SER A 546 -34.38 -17.97 10.09
N ALA A 547 -34.82 -16.73 10.32
CA ALA A 547 -34.76 -15.94 11.56
C ALA A 547 -34.98 -16.71 12.87
#